data_AF-A0A955BAX0-F1
#
_entry.id   AF-A0A955BAX0-F1
#
_cell.length_a   1.000
_cell.length_b   1.000
_cell.length_c   1.000
_cell.angle_alpha   90.00
_cell.angle_beta   90.00
_cell.angle_gamma   90.00
#
_symmetry.space_group_name_H-M   'P 1'
#
loop_
_entity.id
_entity.type
_entity.pdbx_description
1 polymer ?
#
loop_
_entity_poly.entity_id
_entity_poly.type
_entity_poly.pdbx_seq_one_letter_code
_entity_poly.pdbx_strand_id
1 'polypeptide(L)' 'MASGAPGPKYWQQQVDYKISVTLDDQRRRLTGTETVTYHNKSPHQLPYLWMQLDQNRFRTDSDDLASQPA' A
#
# COMPACT_ATOMS: atom_id res chain seq x y z
N MET A 1 1.74 26.82 24.82
CA MET A 1 2.60 26.22 23.78
C MET A 1 1.89 25.01 23.21
N ALA A 2 1.27 25.15 22.04
CA ALA A 2 0.69 24.03 21.30
C ALA A 2 1.79 23.50 20.36
N SER A 3 2.72 22.70 20.88
CA SER A 3 3.93 22.27 20.17
C SER A 3 3.67 21.25 19.06
N GLY A 4 2.42 20.84 18.83
CA GLY A 4 2.07 19.75 17.92
C GLY A 4 2.60 18.38 18.35
N ALA A 5 3.21 18.29 19.54
CA ALA A 5 3.83 17.08 20.03
C ALA A 5 2.77 16.05 20.46
N PRO A 6 2.96 14.76 20.14
CA PRO A 6 2.18 13.65 20.67
C PRO A 6 1.93 13.72 22.18
N GLY A 7 0.66 13.72 22.58
CA GLY A 7 0.29 13.59 23.99
C GLY A 7 0.41 12.15 24.51
N PRO A 8 0.25 11.91 25.82
CA PRO A 8 0.46 10.59 26.43
C PRO A 8 -0.43 9.44 25.91
N LYS A 9 -1.57 9.78 25.29
CA LYS A 9 -2.51 8.81 24.68
C LYS A 9 -2.35 8.69 23.16
N TYR A 10 -1.32 9.33 22.61
CA TYR A 10 -1.07 9.30 21.18
C TYR A 10 -0.51 7.95 20.75
N TRP A 11 -1.03 7.42 19.65
CA TRP A 11 -0.56 6.19 19.00
C TRP A 11 -0.44 6.43 17.50
N GLN A 12 0.46 5.67 16.86
CA GLN A 12 0.62 5.64 15.40
C GLN A 12 0.64 4.19 14.96
N GLN A 13 0.04 3.88 13.82
CA GLN A 13 0.19 2.55 13.23
C GLN A 13 1.61 2.38 12.70
N GLN A 14 2.06 1.13 12.69
CA GLN A 14 3.30 0.76 12.02
C GLN A 14 3.00 -0.33 11.01
N VAL A 15 3.62 -0.22 9.84
CA VAL A 15 3.51 -1.22 8.79
C VAL A 15 4.91 -1.49 8.27
N ASP A 16 5.31 -2.76 8.35
CA ASP A 16 6.59 -3.22 7.83
C ASP A 16 6.36 -3.91 6.49
N TYR A 17 7.22 -3.62 5.51
CA TYR A 17 7.09 -4.09 4.15
C TYR A 17 8.33 -4.90 3.77
N LYS A 18 8.12 -6.11 3.26
CA LYS A 18 9.16 -6.90 2.62
C LYS A 18 8.75 -7.19 1.19
N ILE A 19 9.40 -6.51 0.25
CA ILE A 19 9.09 -6.59 -1.18
C ILE A 19 10.25 -7.28 -1.88
N SER A 20 9.96 -8.39 -2.56
CA SER A 20 10.92 -9.09 -3.42
C SER A 20 10.48 -8.93 -4.87
N VAL A 21 11.32 -8.32 -5.70
CA VAL A 21 10.98 -8.00 -7.09
C VAL A 21 12.11 -8.41 -8.02
N THR A 22 11.73 -8.97 -9.16
CA THR A 22 12.60 -9.27 -10.29
C THR A 22 12.26 -8.32 -11.44
N LEU A 23 13.30 -7.69 -12.01
CA LEU A 23 13.22 -6.92 -13.24
C LEU A 23 13.63 -7.79 -14.44
N ASP A 24 12.71 -7.94 -15.40
CA ASP A 24 12.98 -8.45 -16.74
C ASP A 24 12.99 -7.26 -17.71
N ASP A 25 14.18 -6.73 -17.97
CA ASP A 25 14.39 -5.58 -18.86
C ASP A 25 13.98 -5.90 -20.31
N GLN A 26 14.31 -7.09 -20.80
CA GLN A 26 14.01 -7.51 -22.17
C GLN A 26 12.50 -7.51 -22.44
N ARG A 27 11.70 -7.94 -21.45
CA ARG A 27 10.23 -7.92 -21.53
C ARG A 27 9.61 -6.66 -20.93
N ARG A 28 10.42 -5.74 -20.41
CA ARG A 28 9.99 -4.52 -19.68
C ARG A 28 8.96 -4.85 -18.60
N ARG A 29 9.25 -5.85 -17.77
CA ARG A 29 8.31 -6.40 -16.78
C ARG A 29 8.95 -6.48 -15.40
N LEU A 30 8.22 -6.04 -14.39
CA LEU A 30 8.49 -6.34 -12.99
C LEU A 30 7.58 -7.47 -12.53
N THR A 31 8.12 -8.44 -11.80
CA THR A 31 7.33 -9.49 -11.13
C THR A 31 7.84 -9.64 -9.72
N GLY A 32 6.95 -9.72 -8.74
CA GLY A 32 7.37 -9.75 -7.35
C GLY A 32 6.31 -10.31 -6.40
N THR A 33 6.72 -10.42 -5.16
CA THR A 33 5.87 -10.80 -4.02
C THR A 33 6.17 -9.87 -2.87
N GLU A 34 5.12 -9.48 -2.16
CA GLU A 34 5.20 -8.58 -1.02
C GLU A 34 4.61 -9.26 0.21
N THR A 35 5.26 -9.08 1.36
CA THR A 35 4.72 -9.39 2.67
C THR A 35 4.55 -8.11 3.45
N VAL A 36 3.31 -7.83 3.88
CA VAL A 36 2.96 -6.68 4.70
C VAL A 36 2.69 -7.16 6.13
N THR A 37 3.42 -6.62 7.10
CA THR A 37 3.16 -6.87 8.53
C THR A 37 2.60 -5.60 9.16
N TYR A 38 1.30 -5.64 9.47
CA TYR A 38 0.60 -4.51 10.09
C TYR A 38 0.58 -4.66 11.61
N HIS A 39 1.05 -3.63 12.31
CA HIS A 39 1.04 -3.57 13.77
C HIS A 39 -0.05 -2.61 14.22
N ASN A 40 -1.17 -3.14 14.71
CA ASN A 40 -2.23 -2.33 15.29
C ASN A 40 -1.80 -1.80 16.68
N LYS A 41 -1.32 -0.56 16.73
CA LYS A 41 -0.98 0.13 17.98
C LYS A 41 -2.15 0.93 18.57
N SER A 42 -3.31 0.88 17.91
CA SER A 42 -4.54 1.48 18.44
C SER A 42 -5.00 0.74 19.69
N PRO A 43 -5.59 1.45 20.68
CA PRO A 43 -6.30 0.80 21.79
C PRO A 43 -7.62 0.12 21.35
N HIS A 44 -8.01 0.26 20.08
CA HIS A 44 -9.22 -0.32 19.53
C HIS A 44 -8.92 -1.47 18.57
N GLN A 45 -9.83 -2.44 18.53
CA GLN A 45 -9.75 -3.54 17.57
C GLN A 45 -9.93 -3.00 16.14
N LEU A 46 -9.15 -3.55 15.22
CA LEU A 46 -9.24 -3.26 13.79
C LEU A 46 -9.91 -4.46 13.09
N PRO A 47 -11.22 -4.39 12.79
CA PRO A 47 -11.95 -5.52 12.23
C PRO A 47 -11.66 -5.75 10.73
N TYR A 48 -11.20 -4.71 10.02
CA TYR A 48 -10.91 -4.75 8.59
C TYR A 48 -9.64 -3.98 8.27
N LEU A 49 -8.86 -4.51 7.32
CA LEU A 49 -7.76 -3.80 6.69
C LEU A 49 -8.13 -3.52 5.23
N TRP A 50 -8.16 -2.25 4.85
CA TRP A 50 -8.36 -1.84 3.47
C TRP A 50 -7.00 -1.65 2.81
N MET A 51 -6.81 -2.21 1.62
CA MET A 51 -5.60 -2.05 0.82
C MET A 51 -5.98 -1.55 -0.57
N GLN A 52 -5.29 -0.51 -1.03
CA GLN A 52 -5.40 -0.05 -2.41
C GLN A 52 -4.29 -0.70 -3.23
N LEU A 53 -4.68 -1.37 -4.32
CA LEU A 53 -3.76 -1.95 -5.29
C LEU A 53 -4.17 -1.51 -6.68
N ASP A 54 -3.34 -0.67 -7.29
CA ASP A 54 -3.57 -0.21 -8.66
C ASP A 54 -2.99 -1.25 -9.64
N GLN A 55 -3.86 -2.09 -10.19
CA GLN A 55 -3.47 -3.18 -11.09
C GLN A 55 -2.97 -2.62 -12.42
N ASN A 56 -1.68 -2.83 -12.73
CA ASN A 56 -1.06 -2.64 -14.06
C ASN A 56 -1.72 -1.57 -14.95
N ARG A 57 -1.97 -0.38 -14.37
CA ARG A 57 -2.89 0.61 -14.94
C ARG A 57 -2.49 1.11 -16.33
N PHE A 58 -1.21 1.01 -16.65
CA PHE A 58 -0.63 1.42 -17.93
C PHE A 58 -0.65 0.33 -19.01
N ARG A 59 -1.16 -0.87 -18.72
CA ARG A 59 -1.38 -1.85 -19.78
C ARG A 59 -2.54 -1.39 -20.65
N THR A 60 -2.45 -1.68 -21.95
CA THR A 60 -3.48 -1.32 -22.93
C THR A 60 -4.82 -2.03 -22.72
N ASP A 61 -4.82 -3.13 -21.97
CA ASP A 61 -5.99 -3.92 -21.57
C ASP A 61 -6.39 -3.69 -20.10
N SER A 62 -5.92 -2.60 -19.47
CA SER A 62 -6.26 -2.30 -18.07
C SER A 62 -7.69 -1.77 -17.94
N ASP A 63 -8.34 -2.07 -16.81
CA ASP A 63 -9.64 -1.50 -16.45
C ASP A 63 -9.58 0.04 -16.34
N ASP A 64 -8.42 0.60 -16.00
CA ASP A 64 -8.16 2.05 -15.90
C ASP A 64 -8.20 2.73 -17.27
N LEU A 65 -7.78 2.05 -18.34
CA LEU A 65 -7.95 2.55 -19.72
C LEU A 65 -9.41 2.38 -20.18
N ALA A 66 -10.07 1.29 -19.79
CA ALA A 66 -11.46 1.01 -20.17
C ALA A 66 -12.49 1.94 -19.49
N SER A 67 -12.12 2.55 -18.36
CA SER A 67 -12.98 3.45 -17.58
C SER A 67 -12.79 4.93 -17.90
N GLN A 68 -11.89 5.28 -18.82
CA GLN A 68 -11.75 6.65 -19.34
C GLN A 68 -12.93 7.00 -20.26
N PRO A 69 -13.58 8.16 -20.07
CA PRO A 69 -14.63 8.61 -20.97
C PRO A 69 -14.06 8.91 -22.36
N ALA A 70 -14.86 8.60 -23.39
CA ALA A 70 -14.52 8.80 -24.80
C ALA A 70 -14.34 10.28 -25.17
#